data_AF-A0A7S2UDB9-F1
#
_entry.id   AF-A0A7S2UDB9-F1
#
_cell.length_a   1.000
_cell.length_b   1.000
_cell.length_c   1.000
_cell.angle_alpha   90.00
_cell.angle_beta   90.00
_cell.angle_gamma   90.00
#
_symmetry.space_group_name_H-M   'P 1'
#
loop_
_entity.id
_entity.type
_entity.pdbx_description
1 polymer ?
#
loop_
_entity_poly.entity_id
_entity_poly.type
_entity_poly.pdbx_seq_one_letter_code
_entity_poly.pdbx_strand_id
1 'polypeptide(L)'
;CNRHNCLLNQSLRRTLLELTLEEWNNAKRTGDKELEKQRRNEAMSALTDNDMEDIGDYEALVIVQLAGFAEGEVLMYERLQMAPMLLERYAKDGGDRARRQMLAMCRSDPELLADVLGYFVGMASDKLGHVSRNETLIEYTVRI
;
A
#
# COMPACT_ATOMS: atom_id res chain seq x y z
N CYS A 1 19.85 21.35 17.96
CA CYS A 1 19.38 20.96 19.30
C CYS A 1 19.54 19.47 19.51
N ASN A 2 20.68 19.03 20.05
CA ASN A 2 20.90 17.68 20.59
C ASN A 2 21.12 17.85 22.09
N ARG A 3 20.17 17.43 22.94
CA ARG A 3 20.47 17.30 24.40
C ARG A 3 19.49 16.53 25.27
N HIS A 4 18.34 16.08 24.78
CA HIS A 4 17.51 15.15 25.54
C HIS A 4 16.96 14.09 24.60
N ASN A 5 17.32 12.83 24.87
CA ASN A 5 16.47 11.67 24.54
C ASN A 5 15.13 11.88 25.24
N CYS A 6 14.29 12.77 24.72
CA CYS A 6 12.88 12.73 25.03
C CYS A 6 12.38 11.44 24.40
N LEU A 7 12.30 10.39 25.22
CA LEU A 7 11.44 9.26 24.91
C LEU A 7 10.07 9.86 24.68
N LEU A 8 9.73 10.01 23.40
CA LEU A 8 8.44 10.51 22.98
C LEU A 8 7.42 9.54 23.57
N ASN A 9 6.57 10.04 24.47
CA ASN A 9 5.51 9.23 25.05
C ASN A 9 4.66 8.64 23.91
N GLN A 10 4.17 7.41 24.08
CA GLN A 10 3.39 6.67 23.08
C GLN A 10 2.30 7.53 22.44
N SER A 11 1.53 8.26 23.25
CA SER A 11 0.46 9.15 22.74
C SER A 11 0.99 10.27 21.85
N LEU A 12 2.20 10.79 22.12
CA LEU A 12 2.79 11.84 21.30
C LEU A 12 3.32 11.28 19.98
N ARG A 13 3.94 10.09 19.98
CA ARG A 13 4.35 9.42 18.73
C ARG A 13 3.16 9.09 17.84
N ARG A 14 2.08 8.57 18.44
CA ARG A 14 0.82 8.31 17.74
C ARG A 14 0.29 9.59 17.08
N THR A 15 0.16 10.65 17.85
CA THR A 15 -0.32 11.96 17.37
C THR A 15 0.59 12.52 16.27
N LEU A 16 1.91 12.37 16.40
CA LEU A 16 2.86 12.80 15.37
C LEU A 16 2.68 12.04 14.06
N LEU A 17 2.47 10.72 14.12
CA LEU A 17 2.20 9.92 12.92
C LEU A 17 0.88 10.35 12.26
N GLU A 18 -0.19 10.49 13.04
CA GLU A 18 -1.50 10.96 12.55
C GLU A 18 -1.40 12.33 11.88
N LEU A 19 -0.73 13.30 12.53
CA LEU A 19 -0.50 14.64 11.97
C LEU A 19 0.35 14.60 10.70
N THR A 20 1.42 13.81 10.68
CA THR A 20 2.30 13.68 9.50
C THR A 20 1.52 13.15 8.29
N LEU A 21 0.65 12.17 8.50
CA LEU A 21 -0.21 11.60 7.46
C LEU A 21 -1.33 12.55 7.03
N GLU A 22 -1.88 13.34 7.94
CA GLU A 22 -2.84 14.39 7.62
C GLU A 22 -2.18 15.47 6.74
N GLU A 23 -0.98 15.92 7.11
CA GLU A 23 -0.21 16.89 6.33
C GLU A 23 0.18 16.35 4.95
N TRP A 24 0.58 15.08 4.86
CA TRP A 24 0.80 14.40 3.58
C TRP A 24 -0.46 14.43 2.70
N ASN A 25 -1.61 14.10 3.26
CA ASN A 25 -2.88 14.14 2.53
C ASN A 25 -3.29 15.57 2.13
N ASN A 26 -3.02 16.56 2.98
CA ASN A 26 -3.23 17.97 2.65
C ASN A 26 -2.33 18.40 1.48
N ALA A 27 -1.04 18.07 1.51
CA ALA A 27 -0.08 18.36 0.44
C ALA A 27 -0.48 17.70 -0.89
N LYS A 28 -0.96 16.44 -0.84
CA LYS A 28 -1.49 15.73 -1.99
C LYS A 28 -2.73 16.43 -2.58
N ARG A 29 -3.62 16.96 -1.74
CA ARG A 29 -4.81 17.71 -2.16
C ARG A 29 -4.48 19.08 -2.76
N THR A 30 -3.47 19.77 -2.23
CA THR A 30 -3.03 21.08 -2.75
C THR A 30 -2.08 20.97 -3.94
N GLY A 31 -1.53 19.78 -4.20
CA GLY A 31 -0.60 19.52 -5.31
C GLY A 31 0.85 19.93 -5.01
N ASP A 32 1.20 20.18 -3.76
CA ASP A 32 2.57 20.48 -3.33
C ASP A 32 3.40 19.19 -3.26
N LYS A 33 4.06 18.86 -4.37
CA LYS A 33 4.81 17.61 -4.53
C LYS A 33 6.03 17.50 -3.63
N GLU A 34 6.68 18.62 -3.30
CA GLU A 34 7.87 18.60 -2.44
C GLU A 34 7.47 18.32 -0.99
N LEU A 35 6.42 19.00 -0.50
CA LEU A 35 5.89 18.74 0.82
C LEU A 35 5.28 17.34 0.93
N GLU A 36 4.57 16.88 -0.10
CA GLU A 36 4.04 15.51 -0.17
C GLU A 36 5.18 14.49 -0.02
N LYS A 37 6.26 14.65 -0.80
CA LYS A 37 7.41 13.74 -0.75
C LYS A 37 8.12 13.80 0.61
N GLN A 38 8.27 14.99 1.18
CA GLN A 38 8.88 15.15 2.49
C GLN A 38 8.08 14.44 3.58
N ARG A 39 6.78 14.73 3.70
CA ARG A 39 5.91 14.12 4.74
C ARG A 39 5.75 12.62 4.56
N ARG A 40 5.72 12.15 3.31
CA ARG A 40 5.78 10.72 2.99
C ARG A 40 7.04 10.04 3.54
N ASN A 41 8.21 10.64 3.35
CA ASN A 41 9.47 10.07 3.87
C ASN A 41 9.51 10.07 5.39
N GLU A 42 8.99 11.12 6.02
CA GLU A 42 8.89 11.22 7.48
C GLU A 42 7.94 10.15 8.05
N ALA A 43 6.76 9.96 7.43
CA ALA A 43 5.83 8.90 7.80
C ALA A 43 6.45 7.50 7.64
N MET A 44 7.17 7.25 6.54
CA MET A 44 7.89 5.98 6.35
C MET A 44 8.96 5.77 7.41
N SER A 45 9.78 6.79 7.71
CA SER A 45 10.81 6.71 8.76
C SER A 45 10.20 6.34 10.10
N ALA A 46 9.09 7.00 10.47
CA ALA A 46 8.38 6.74 11.71
C ALA A 46 7.86 5.30 11.82
N LEU A 47 7.46 4.68 10.70
CA LEU A 47 6.97 3.29 10.67
C LEU A 47 8.11 2.25 10.63
N THR A 48 9.28 2.60 10.11
CA THR A 48 10.46 1.71 10.06
C THR A 48 11.32 1.76 11.31
N ASP A 49 11.34 2.86 12.05
CA ASP A 49 12.15 2.97 13.26
C ASP A 49 11.71 1.93 14.31
N ASN A 50 12.70 1.25 14.91
CA ASN A 50 12.49 0.19 15.91
C ASN A 50 11.77 0.68 17.18
N ASP A 51 11.63 2.00 17.35
CA ASP A 51 10.86 2.67 18.38
C ASP A 51 9.32 2.48 18.22
N MET A 52 8.87 1.81 17.17
CA MET A 52 7.48 1.40 16.94
C MET A 52 6.95 0.34 17.92
N GLU A 53 7.82 -0.32 18.70
CA GLU A 53 7.36 -1.22 19.80
C GLU A 53 6.36 -0.52 20.72
N ASP A 54 6.49 0.80 20.90
CA ASP A 54 5.63 1.57 21.79
C ASP A 54 4.24 1.89 21.20
N ILE A 55 4.09 2.09 19.88
CA ILE A 55 2.76 2.31 19.27
C ILE A 55 2.03 0.99 19.08
N GLY A 56 2.76 -0.08 18.76
CA GLY A 56 2.21 -1.38 18.43
C GLY A 56 1.83 -1.48 16.95
N ASP A 57 2.28 -2.56 16.30
CA ASP A 57 2.14 -2.75 14.85
C ASP A 57 0.66 -2.73 14.38
N TYR A 58 -0.27 -3.21 15.20
CA TYR A 58 -1.71 -3.17 14.87
C TYR A 58 -2.31 -1.77 14.93
N GLU A 59 -1.90 -0.94 15.89
CA GLU A 59 -2.36 0.44 16.00
C GLU A 59 -1.81 1.28 14.85
N ALA A 60 -0.53 1.09 14.53
CA ALA A 60 0.11 1.70 13.36
C ALA A 60 -0.61 1.31 12.06
N LEU A 61 -1.00 0.03 11.90
CA LEU A 61 -1.79 -0.44 10.75
C LEU A 61 -3.13 0.31 10.61
N VAL A 62 -3.86 0.50 11.71
CA VAL A 62 -5.14 1.23 11.68
C VAL A 62 -4.93 2.68 11.25
N ILE A 63 -3.90 3.35 11.78
CA ILE A 63 -3.60 4.75 11.47
C ILE A 63 -3.27 4.92 9.98
N VAL A 64 -2.42 4.05 9.40
CA VAL A 64 -2.06 4.14 7.98
C VAL A 64 -3.24 3.83 7.06
N GLN A 65 -4.12 2.89 7.45
CA GLN A 65 -5.34 2.57 6.70
C GLN A 65 -6.32 3.73 6.69
N LEU A 66 -6.56 4.37 7.84
CA LEU A 66 -7.44 5.54 7.94
C LEU A 66 -6.93 6.70 7.10
N ALA A 67 -5.60 6.86 7.01
CA ALA A 67 -4.99 7.88 6.17
C ALA A 67 -4.94 7.52 4.67
N GLY A 68 -5.23 6.28 4.29
CA GLY A 68 -5.09 5.79 2.91
C GLY A 68 -3.62 5.74 2.44
N PHE A 69 -2.69 5.51 3.37
CA PHE A 69 -1.26 5.51 3.09
C PHE A 69 -0.79 4.11 2.66
N ALA A 70 -0.95 3.83 1.37
CA ALA A 70 -0.72 2.53 0.73
C ALA A 70 0.62 1.85 1.08
N GLU A 71 1.69 2.62 1.18
CA GLU A 71 3.03 2.08 1.42
C GLU A 71 3.25 1.69 2.88
N GLY A 72 2.67 2.47 3.80
CA GLY A 72 2.61 2.10 5.20
C GLY A 72 1.78 0.84 5.41
N GLU A 73 0.65 0.70 4.71
CA GLU A 73 -0.17 -0.52 4.77
C GLU A 73 0.63 -1.77 4.37
N VAL A 74 1.36 -1.72 3.25
CA VAL A 74 2.21 -2.82 2.77
C VAL A 74 3.28 -3.17 3.80
N LEU A 75 3.98 -2.16 4.33
CA LEU A 75 5.01 -2.34 5.36
C LEU A 75 4.43 -3.00 6.62
N MET A 76 3.25 -2.58 7.07
CA MET A 76 2.59 -3.16 8.25
C MET A 76 2.13 -4.59 8.00
N TYR A 77 1.60 -4.91 6.81
CA TYR A 77 1.25 -6.29 6.47
C TYR A 77 2.47 -7.22 6.44
N GLU A 78 3.61 -6.74 5.97
CA GLU A 78 4.87 -7.51 6.00
C GLU A 78 5.33 -7.76 7.44
N ARG A 79 5.29 -6.74 8.31
CA ARG A 79 5.66 -6.87 9.74
C ARG A 79 4.74 -7.81 10.51
N LEU A 80 3.43 -7.70 10.29
CA LEU A 80 2.41 -8.52 10.95
C LEU A 80 2.24 -9.91 10.32
N GLN A 81 3.03 -10.25 9.28
CA GLN A 81 2.92 -11.50 8.53
C GLN A 81 1.50 -11.77 7.97
N MET A 82 0.79 -10.71 7.57
CA MET A 82 -0.57 -10.79 7.03
C MET A 82 -0.55 -11.09 5.53
N ALA A 83 -0.03 -12.26 5.16
CA ALA A 83 0.15 -12.65 3.76
C ALA A 83 -1.13 -12.54 2.88
N PRO A 84 -2.34 -12.92 3.34
CA PRO A 84 -3.55 -12.77 2.53
C PRO A 84 -3.89 -11.31 2.19
N MET A 85 -3.76 -10.39 3.14
CA MET A 85 -4.03 -8.96 2.94
C MET A 85 -3.01 -8.32 1.98
N LEU A 86 -1.75 -8.74 2.11
CA LEU A 86 -0.67 -8.30 1.22
C LEU A 86 -0.91 -8.77 -0.22
N LEU A 87 -1.37 -10.02 -0.37
CA LEU A 87 -1.71 -10.61 -1.67
C LEU A 87 -2.87 -9.87 -2.34
N GLU A 88 -3.94 -9.58 -1.61
CA GLU A 88 -5.07 -8.78 -2.10
C GLU A 88 -4.62 -7.39 -2.56
N ARG A 89 -3.70 -6.75 -1.80
CA ARG A 89 -3.19 -5.44 -2.15
C ARG A 89 -2.38 -5.47 -3.45
N TYR A 90 -1.50 -6.45 -3.61
CA TYR A 90 -0.73 -6.63 -4.84
C TYR A 90 -1.62 -7.00 -6.02
N ALA A 91 -2.65 -7.81 -5.81
CA ALA A 91 -3.63 -8.15 -6.85
C ALA A 91 -4.38 -6.90 -7.34
N LYS A 92 -4.80 -6.01 -6.41
CA LYS A 92 -5.45 -4.73 -6.75
C LYS A 92 -4.54 -3.77 -7.51
N ASP A 93 -3.26 -3.69 -7.15
CA ASP A 93 -2.28 -2.86 -7.89
C ASP A 93 -2.07 -3.39 -9.32
N GLY A 94 -1.97 -4.71 -9.48
CA GLY A 94 -1.93 -5.38 -10.79
C GLY A 94 -0.70 -5.05 -11.66
N GLY A 95 0.25 -4.25 -11.16
CA GLY A 95 1.48 -3.89 -11.83
C GLY A 95 2.48 -5.03 -11.92
N ASP A 96 3.46 -4.92 -12.82
CA ASP A 96 4.47 -5.98 -13.03
C ASP A 96 5.38 -6.20 -11.82
N ARG A 97 5.54 -5.18 -10.96
CA ARG A 97 6.24 -5.32 -9.68
C ARG A 97 5.40 -6.11 -8.68
N ALA A 98 4.11 -5.78 -8.55
CA ALA A 98 3.19 -6.48 -7.66
C ALA A 98 3.04 -7.96 -8.04
N ARG A 99 2.89 -8.28 -9.33
CA ARG A 99 2.87 -9.68 -9.81
C ARG A 99 4.12 -10.46 -9.45
N ARG A 100 5.31 -9.83 -9.57
CA ARG A 100 6.58 -10.45 -9.18
C ARG A 100 6.66 -10.69 -7.67
N GLN A 101 6.15 -9.76 -6.86
CA GLN A 101 6.05 -9.92 -5.41
C GLN A 101 5.11 -11.07 -5.03
N MET A 102 3.92 -11.17 -5.65
CA MET A 102 2.99 -12.29 -5.42
C MET A 102 3.65 -13.65 -5.73
N LEU A 103 4.39 -13.75 -6.83
CA LEU A 103 5.14 -14.97 -7.16
C LEU A 103 6.30 -15.26 -6.19
N ALA A 104 6.96 -14.22 -5.66
CA ALA A 104 7.99 -14.39 -4.66
C ALA A 104 7.41 -14.94 -3.35
N MET A 105 6.22 -14.48 -2.96
CA MET A 105 5.50 -15.00 -1.78
C MET A 105 5.18 -16.50 -1.93
N CYS A 106 4.78 -16.97 -3.12
CA CYS A 106 4.55 -18.40 -3.37
C CYS A 106 5.80 -19.28 -3.16
N ARG A 107 7.01 -18.71 -3.29
CA ARG A 107 8.25 -19.46 -3.07
C ARG A 107 8.50 -19.67 -1.58
N SER A 108 8.08 -18.73 -0.75
CA SER A 108 8.18 -18.80 0.70
C SER A 108 7.05 -19.62 1.31
N ASP A 109 5.85 -19.50 0.76
CA ASP A 109 4.67 -20.24 1.17
C ASP A 109 3.94 -20.83 -0.07
N PRO A 110 4.12 -22.13 -0.35
CA PRO A 110 3.53 -22.77 -1.52
C PRO A 110 2.00 -22.88 -1.45
N GLU A 111 1.37 -22.72 -0.28
CA GLU A 111 -0.08 -22.81 -0.14
C GLU A 111 -0.79 -21.63 -0.82
N LEU A 112 -0.13 -20.47 -0.89
CA LEU A 112 -0.65 -19.26 -1.54
C LEU A 112 -0.72 -19.37 -3.07
N LEU A 113 -0.10 -20.38 -3.67
CA LEU A 113 0.00 -20.50 -5.12
C LEU A 113 -1.36 -20.58 -5.81
N ALA A 114 -2.32 -21.30 -5.21
CA ALA A 114 -3.67 -21.43 -5.75
C ALA A 114 -4.37 -20.06 -5.83
N ASP A 115 -4.27 -19.26 -4.78
CA ASP A 115 -4.87 -17.93 -4.71
C ASP A 115 -4.21 -16.96 -5.72
N VAL A 116 -2.88 -16.98 -5.81
CA VAL A 116 -2.11 -16.15 -6.77
C VAL A 116 -2.51 -16.45 -8.20
N LEU A 117 -2.63 -17.74 -8.55
CA LEU A 117 -3.10 -18.15 -9.87
C LEU A 117 -4.55 -17.69 -10.11
N GLY A 118 -5.42 -17.78 -9.10
CA GLY A 118 -6.78 -17.24 -9.14
C GLY A 118 -6.79 -15.74 -9.49
N TYR A 119 -5.99 -14.93 -8.80
CA TYR A 119 -5.85 -13.50 -9.09
C TYR A 119 -5.32 -13.22 -10.50
N PHE A 120 -4.36 -14.02 -10.98
CA PHE A 120 -3.81 -13.86 -12.33
C PHE A 120 -4.82 -14.19 -13.42
N VAL A 121 -5.60 -15.26 -13.23
CA VAL A 121 -6.69 -15.63 -14.13
C VAL A 121 -7.78 -14.55 -14.12
N GLY A 122 -8.13 -14.01 -12.95
CA GLY A 122 -9.06 -12.88 -12.82
C GLY A 122 -8.59 -11.65 -13.62
N MET A 123 -7.35 -11.21 -13.38
CA MET A 123 -6.76 -10.09 -14.13
C MET A 123 -6.68 -10.32 -15.65
N ALA A 124 -6.39 -11.55 -16.08
CA ALA A 124 -6.37 -11.89 -17.50
C ALA A 124 -7.77 -11.89 -18.11
N SER A 125 -8.77 -12.39 -17.36
CA SER A 125 -10.17 -12.40 -17.77
C SER A 125 -10.72 -10.98 -17.94
N ASP A 126 -10.41 -10.07 -17.02
CA ASP A 126 -10.80 -8.66 -17.11
C ASP A 126 -10.21 -7.98 -18.36
N LYS A 127 -8.96 -8.29 -18.69
CA LYS A 127 -8.31 -7.78 -19.91
C LYS A 127 -8.96 -8.32 -21.18
N LEU A 128 -9.29 -9.62 -21.22
CA LEU A 128 -9.95 -10.25 -22.36
C LEU A 128 -11.39 -9.75 -22.56
N GLY A 129 -12.12 -9.50 -21.47
CA GLY A 129 -13.45 -8.88 -21.50
C GLY A 129 -13.41 -7.45 -22.06
N HIS A 130 -12.36 -6.69 -21.76
CA HIS A 130 -12.14 -5.36 -22.33
C HIS A 130 -11.79 -5.38 -23.82
N VAL A 131 -10.99 -6.34 -24.27
CA VAL A 131 -10.66 -6.51 -25.71
C VAL A 131 -11.94 -6.82 -26.51
N SER A 132 -12.78 -7.73 -26.00
CA SER A 132 -14.02 -8.13 -26.69
C SER A 132 -15.05 -6.99 -26.80
N ARG A 133 -15.06 -6.04 -25.86
CA ARG A 133 -15.90 -4.82 -25.91
C ARG A 133 -15.37 -3.74 -26.85
N ASN A 134 -14.05 -3.64 -27.01
CA ASN A 134 -13.45 -2.68 -27.93
C ASN A 134 -13.58 -3.12 -29.40
N GLU A 135 -13.53 -4.41 -29.69
CA GLU A 135 -13.78 -4.93 -31.05
C GLU A 135 -15.21 -4.65 -31.53
N THR A 136 -16.20 -4.78 -30.64
CA THR A 136 -17.58 -4.43 -30.96
C THR A 136 -17.74 -2.93 -31.24
N LEU A 137 -17.07 -2.04 -30.49
CA LEU A 137 -17.13 -0.60 -30.74
C LEU A 137 -16.49 -0.19 -32.07
N ILE A 138 -15.43 -0.89 -32.52
CA ILE A 138 -14.80 -0.63 -33.82
C ILE A 138 -15.73 -1.05 -34.96
N GLU A 139 -16.44 -2.19 -34.83
CA GLU A 139 -17.41 -2.62 -35.85
C GLU A 139 -18.59 -1.64 -36.04
N TYR A 140 -19.05 -0.98 -34.96
CA TYR A 140 -20.11 0.03 -35.08
C TYR A 140 -19.61 1.36 -35.67
N THR A 141 -18.33 1.68 -35.58
CA THR A 141 -17.79 2.96 -36.10
C THR A 141 -17.38 2.88 -37.58
N VAL A 142 -17.14 1.67 -38.11
CA VAL A 142 -16.81 1.45 -39.53
C VAL A 142 -18.06 1.24 -40.41
N ARG A 143 -19.26 1.15 -39.80
CA ARG A 143 -20.56 1.09 -40.49
C ARG A 143 -21.35 2.39 -40.32
N ILE A 144 -20.81 3.53 -40.77
CA ILE A 144 -21.59 4.75 -41.09
C ILE A 144 -21.07 5.30 -42.42
#